data_AF-A0A2W2MRI5-F1
#
_entry.id   AF-A0A2W2MRI5-F1
#
_cell.length_a   1.000
_cell.length_b   1.000
_cell.length_c   1.000
_cell.angle_alpha   90.00
_cell.angle_beta   90.00
_cell.angle_gamma   90.00
#
_symmetry.space_group_name_H-M   'P 1'
#
loop_
_entity.id
_entity.type
_entity.pdbx_description
1 polymer ?
#
loop_
_entity_poly.entity_id
_entity_poly.type
_entity_poly.pdbx_seq_one_letter_code
_entity_poly.pdbx_strand_id
1 'polypeptide(L)'
;MSALVASVCLSVATLAAASTTAAAQTDAAECGRIGYGTVTGLSGSMYKCTWDDGRIRVFGTMRDITPSDGATLLTVRIGLYSRQWVVCASDTPIDTDYQNGGPVGLGYMKVSADRC
;
A
#
# COMPACT_ATOMS: atom_id res chain seq x y z
N MET A 1 -16.85 -57.46 -28.70
CA MET A 1 -17.53 -57.41 -27.40
C MET A 1 -16.51 -57.68 -26.30
N SER A 2 -16.32 -56.70 -25.41
CA SER A 2 -15.60 -56.69 -24.11
C SER A 2 -14.99 -55.30 -23.94
N ALA A 3 -15.00 -54.62 -22.81
CA ALA A 3 -15.83 -54.53 -21.61
C ALA A 3 -15.32 -53.24 -20.94
N LEU A 4 -16.22 -52.43 -20.40
CA LEU A 4 -15.90 -51.20 -19.68
C LEU A 4 -15.11 -51.52 -18.40
N VAL A 5 -14.08 -50.71 -18.10
CA VAL A 5 -13.69 -50.42 -16.72
C VAL A 5 -13.50 -48.92 -16.59
N ALA A 6 -14.43 -48.31 -15.85
CA ALA A 6 -14.34 -46.95 -15.38
C ALA A 6 -13.17 -46.82 -14.40
N SER A 7 -12.35 -45.78 -14.56
CA SER A 7 -11.48 -45.32 -13.49
C SER A 7 -11.61 -43.80 -13.39
N VAL A 8 -12.27 -43.41 -12.30
CA VAL A 8 -12.43 -42.04 -11.84
C VAL A 8 -11.08 -41.59 -11.29
N CYS A 9 -10.41 -40.67 -11.96
CA CYS A 9 -9.32 -39.92 -11.34
C CYS A 9 -9.76 -38.46 -11.19
N LEU A 10 -9.99 -38.13 -9.92
CA LEU A 10 -10.40 -36.85 -9.39
C LEU A 10 -9.56 -35.72 -9.97
N SER A 11 -10.27 -34.67 -10.39
CA SER A 11 -9.79 -33.33 -10.65
C SER A 11 -9.05 -32.78 -9.44
N VAL A 12 -7.71 -32.83 -9.48
CA VAL A 12 -6.87 -31.97 -8.65
C VAL A 12 -6.55 -30.75 -9.51
N ALA A 13 -7.41 -29.74 -9.43
CA ALA A 13 -7.07 -28.41 -9.88
C ALA A 13 -5.94 -27.91 -8.98
N THR A 14 -4.70 -28.04 -9.45
CA THR A 14 -3.55 -27.39 -8.84
C THR A 14 -3.75 -25.90 -9.04
N LEU A 15 -4.39 -25.27 -8.05
CA LEU A 15 -4.41 -23.84 -7.88
C LEU A 15 -2.98 -23.43 -7.51
N ALA A 16 -2.12 -23.31 -8.52
CA ALA A 16 -0.85 -22.63 -8.37
C ALA A 16 -1.19 -21.17 -8.09
N ALA A 17 -1.22 -20.83 -6.81
CA ALA A 17 -1.20 -19.47 -6.35
C ALA A 17 -0.04 -18.80 -7.08
N ALA A 18 -0.37 -17.91 -8.02
CA ALA A 18 0.57 -16.95 -8.52
C ALA A 18 0.97 -16.12 -7.31
N SER A 19 2.06 -16.53 -6.64
CA SER A 19 2.85 -15.64 -5.83
C SER A 19 3.41 -14.62 -6.80
N THR A 20 2.61 -13.60 -7.10
CA THR A 20 3.11 -12.31 -7.54
C THR A 20 4.02 -11.85 -6.42
N THR A 21 5.30 -12.24 -6.50
CA THR A 21 6.38 -11.40 -6.01
C THR A 21 6.06 -10.02 -6.54
N ALA A 22 5.61 -9.14 -5.64
CA ALA A 22 5.50 -7.72 -5.90
C ALA A 22 6.78 -7.35 -6.63
N ALA A 23 6.64 -6.91 -7.88
CA ALA A 23 7.79 -6.51 -8.67
C ALA A 23 8.56 -5.49 -7.82
N ALA A 24 9.72 -5.91 -7.33
CA ALA A 24 10.69 -5.00 -6.76
C ALA A 24 11.06 -4.09 -7.93
N GLN A 25 10.42 -2.92 -7.96
CA GLN A 25 10.50 -2.01 -9.07
C GLN A 25 11.90 -1.42 -9.07
N THR A 26 12.76 -1.97 -9.93
CA THR A 26 14.22 -1.86 -9.88
C THR A 26 14.82 -0.59 -10.46
N ASP A 27 14.02 0.40 -10.89
CA ASP A 27 14.55 1.61 -11.53
C ASP A 27 13.95 2.91 -10.96
N ALA A 28 13.69 2.95 -9.65
CA ALA A 28 13.43 4.23 -8.98
C ALA A 28 14.75 5.01 -8.85
N ALA A 29 14.99 5.94 -9.77
CA ALA A 29 16.22 6.70 -9.88
C ALA A 29 16.63 7.38 -8.56
N GLU A 30 15.68 7.89 -7.76
CA GLU A 30 15.94 8.33 -6.39
C GLU A 30 14.69 8.16 -5.49
N CYS A 31 14.85 7.42 -4.40
CA CYS A 31 13.84 7.30 -3.34
C CYS A 31 14.22 8.17 -2.14
N GLY A 32 13.46 9.23 -1.89
CA GLY A 32 13.60 10.09 -0.72
C GLY A 32 12.63 9.72 0.39
N ARG A 33 13.10 9.70 1.65
CA ARG A 33 12.19 9.57 2.80
C ARG A 33 11.37 10.85 2.94
N ILE A 34 10.05 10.72 2.99
CA ILE A 34 9.15 11.84 3.27
C ILE A 34 9.04 12.00 4.79
N GLY A 35 9.44 13.16 5.28
CA GLY A 35 9.18 13.54 6.67
C GLY A 35 7.70 13.87 6.86
N TYR A 36 7.15 13.46 7.99
CA TYR A 36 5.85 13.94 8.47
C TYR A 36 6.06 14.55 9.85
N GLY A 37 5.26 15.59 10.17
CA GLY A 37 5.46 16.37 11.38
C GLY A 37 5.31 15.51 12.63
N THR A 38 6.16 15.73 13.64
CA THR A 38 6.12 15.00 14.93
C THR A 38 4.80 15.19 15.68
N VAL A 39 4.07 16.27 15.40
CA VAL A 39 2.76 16.59 15.98
C VAL A 39 1.59 15.78 15.38
N THR A 40 1.84 14.95 14.35
CA THR A 40 0.77 14.16 13.69
C THR A 40 0.34 12.93 14.50
N GLY A 41 1.10 12.53 15.52
CA GLY A 41 0.86 11.29 16.26
C GLY A 41 1.06 10.04 15.40
N LEU A 42 1.88 10.13 14.35
CA LEU A 42 2.22 9.04 13.45
C LEU A 42 3.67 8.59 13.66
N SER A 43 3.91 7.31 13.35
CA SER A 43 5.24 6.69 13.29
C SER A 43 5.34 5.80 12.04
N GLY A 44 6.57 5.36 11.72
CA GLY A 44 6.86 4.57 10.52
C GLY A 44 7.72 5.31 9.50
N SER A 45 7.62 4.90 8.24
CA SER A 45 8.46 5.38 7.16
C SER A 45 7.66 5.50 5.88
N MET A 46 7.65 6.71 5.30
CA MET A 46 7.10 6.99 3.99
C MET A 46 8.23 7.36 3.05
N TYR A 47 8.17 6.86 1.83
CA TYR A 47 9.13 7.10 0.77
C TYR A 47 8.42 7.64 -0.45
N LYS A 48 9.05 8.61 -1.08
CA LYS A 48 8.69 9.09 -2.42
C LYS A 48 9.80 8.63 -3.35
N CYS A 49 9.43 7.89 -4.38
CA CYS A 49 10.34 7.49 -5.44
C CYS A 49 9.90 8.14 -6.73
N THR A 50 10.85 8.77 -7.42
CA THR A 50 10.62 9.32 -8.75
C THR A 50 11.33 8.41 -9.76
N TRP A 51 10.61 7.97 -10.77
CA TRP A 51 11.16 7.17 -11.87
C TRP A 51 11.70 8.09 -12.98
N ASP A 52 12.55 7.55 -13.84
CA ASP A 52 13.18 8.30 -14.95
C ASP A 52 12.17 8.89 -15.94
N ASP A 53 11.01 8.26 -16.09
CA ASP A 53 9.90 8.73 -16.93
C ASP A 53 9.01 9.78 -16.24
N GLY A 54 9.42 10.26 -15.06
CA GLY A 54 8.74 11.32 -14.29
C GLY A 54 7.55 10.84 -13.48
N ARG A 55 7.21 9.54 -13.51
CA ARG A 55 6.18 8.96 -12.65
C ARG A 55 6.63 8.97 -11.18
N ILE A 56 5.67 8.95 -10.25
CA ILE A 56 5.96 9.00 -8.80
C ILE A 56 5.21 7.91 -8.05
N ARG A 57 5.93 7.13 -7.24
CA ARG A 57 5.36 6.24 -6.23
C ARG A 57 5.54 6.84 -4.85
N VAL A 58 4.49 6.77 -4.05
CA VAL A 58 4.57 7.02 -2.62
C VAL A 58 4.19 5.73 -1.93
N PHE A 59 5.12 5.19 -1.14
CA PHE A 59 4.88 3.94 -0.41
C PHE A 59 5.53 3.97 0.97
N GLY A 60 5.11 3.05 1.83
CA GLY A 60 5.68 2.93 3.15
C GLY A 60 4.76 2.22 4.12
N THR A 61 5.04 2.43 5.40
CA THR A 61 4.27 1.89 6.51
C THR A 61 4.06 2.98 7.53
N MET A 62 2.82 3.13 7.97
CA MET A 62 2.42 4.15 8.94
C MET A 62 1.66 3.50 10.09
N ARG A 63 1.90 4.01 11.30
CA ARG A 63 1.21 3.58 12.52
C ARG A 63 0.85 4.79 13.36
N ASP A 64 -0.38 4.85 13.85
CA ASP A 64 -0.83 5.83 14.82
C ASP A 64 -0.33 5.43 16.22
N ILE A 65 0.40 6.33 16.87
CA ILE A 65 0.98 6.10 18.21
C ILE A 65 0.09 6.65 19.35
N THR A 66 -1.06 7.20 19.00
CA THR A 66 -2.08 7.75 19.92
C THR A 66 -3.39 6.94 19.84
N PRO A 67 -3.36 5.62 20.07
CA PRO A 67 -4.50 4.73 19.81
C PRO A 67 -5.71 5.02 20.71
N SER A 68 -5.48 5.62 21.88
CA SER A 68 -6.54 6.05 22.80
C SER A 68 -7.36 7.22 22.24
N ASP A 69 -6.75 8.03 21.37
CA ASP A 69 -7.30 9.28 20.85
C ASP A 69 -7.94 9.10 19.46
N GLY A 70 -7.82 7.92 18.86
CA GLY A 70 -8.47 7.55 17.61
C GLY A 70 -7.56 6.96 16.54
N ALA A 71 -7.95 7.17 15.28
CA ALA A 71 -7.17 6.84 14.10
C ALA A 71 -6.72 8.12 13.39
N THR A 72 -5.73 8.03 12.52
CA THR A 72 -5.36 9.13 11.64
C THR A 72 -5.76 8.82 10.20
N LEU A 73 -6.57 9.69 9.59
CA LEU A 73 -6.81 9.66 8.16
C LEU A 73 -5.64 10.33 7.44
N LEU A 74 -4.79 9.50 6.84
CA LEU A 74 -3.71 9.94 5.97
C LEU A 74 -4.28 10.19 4.57
N THR A 75 -4.06 11.38 4.03
CA THR A 75 -4.36 11.70 2.62
C THR A 75 -3.06 11.89 1.86
N VAL A 76 -2.87 11.14 0.77
CA VAL A 76 -1.76 11.34 -0.17
C VAL A 76 -2.30 11.94 -1.45
N ARG A 77 -1.71 13.04 -1.90
CA ARG A 77 -2.01 13.72 -3.16
C ARG A 77 -0.80 13.69 -4.07
N ILE A 78 -1.02 13.35 -5.35
CA ILE A 78 0.00 13.38 -6.41
C ILE A 78 -0.63 14.04 -7.63
N GLY A 79 -0.31 15.31 -7.91
CA GLY A 79 -1.01 16.06 -8.95
C GLY A 79 -2.52 16.10 -8.71
N LEU A 80 -3.31 15.50 -9.61
CA LEU A 80 -4.77 15.38 -9.50
C LEU A 80 -5.24 14.14 -8.72
N TYR A 81 -4.35 13.18 -8.47
CA TYR A 81 -4.67 12.00 -7.68
C TYR A 81 -4.75 12.35 -6.20
N SER A 82 -5.75 11.81 -5.51
CA SER A 82 -5.92 11.92 -4.08
C SER A 82 -6.51 10.62 -3.53
N ARG A 83 -5.82 9.99 -2.58
CA ARG A 83 -6.30 8.78 -1.90
C ARG A 83 -6.11 8.91 -0.40
N GLN A 84 -6.95 8.20 0.36
CA GLN A 84 -6.94 8.22 1.81
C GLN A 84 -6.73 6.81 2.38
N TRP A 85 -6.07 6.74 3.53
CA TRP A 85 -5.88 5.54 4.33
C TRP A 85 -6.21 5.85 5.78
N VAL A 86 -6.93 4.95 6.42
CA VAL A 86 -7.08 4.98 7.87
C VAL A 86 -5.86 4.31 8.48
N VAL A 87 -5.13 5.05 9.30
CA VAL A 87 -3.94 4.57 10.01
C VAL A 87 -4.33 4.38 11.47
N CYS A 88 -4.17 3.15 11.93
CA CYS A 88 -4.55 2.69 13.27
C CYS A 88 -3.32 2.41 14.12
N ALA A 89 -3.52 1.81 15.31
CA ALA A 89 -2.46 1.38 16.23
C ALA A 89 -1.52 0.28 15.67
N SER A 90 -1.82 -0.24 14.47
CA SER A 90 -1.05 -1.24 13.74
C SER A 90 -0.36 -0.64 12.53
N ASP A 91 0.65 -1.33 12.02
CA ASP A 91 1.34 -0.97 10.78
C ASP A 91 0.40 -1.07 9.58
N THR A 92 0.00 0.08 9.03
CA THR A 92 -0.78 0.18 7.81
C THR A 92 0.17 0.36 6.62
N PRO A 93 0.21 -0.59 5.67
CA PRO A 93 0.96 -0.42 4.43
C PRO A 93 0.28 0.62 3.53
N ILE A 94 1.07 1.56 3.04
CA ILE A 94 0.64 2.60 2.11
C ILE A 94 1.37 2.36 0.80
N ASP A 95 0.63 2.34 -0.29
CA ASP A 95 1.19 2.32 -1.64
C ASP A 95 0.21 2.99 -2.59
N THR A 96 0.67 4.04 -3.26
CA THR A 96 -0.18 4.73 -4.23
C THR A 96 -0.27 3.97 -5.55
N ASP A 97 0.74 3.17 -5.90
CA ASP A 97 0.97 2.58 -7.23
C ASP A 97 0.63 3.55 -8.38
N TYR A 98 0.81 4.86 -8.12
CA TYR A 98 0.32 5.88 -9.00
C TYR A 98 1.27 6.06 -10.18
N GLN A 99 0.70 6.05 -11.39
CA GLN A 99 1.46 5.94 -12.63
C GLN A 99 1.68 7.27 -13.34
N ASN A 100 1.40 8.42 -12.70
CA ASN A 100 1.69 9.74 -13.27
C ASN A 100 2.55 10.58 -12.33
N GLY A 101 3.30 11.52 -12.91
CA GLY A 101 4.09 12.50 -12.17
C GLY A 101 3.25 13.66 -11.61
N GLY A 102 3.79 14.37 -10.62
CA GLY A 102 3.16 15.57 -10.06
C GLY A 102 3.71 15.98 -8.70
N PRO A 103 3.33 17.17 -8.20
CA PRO A 103 3.67 17.56 -6.83
C PRO A 103 3.03 16.57 -5.85
N VAL A 104 3.80 16.18 -4.83
CA VAL A 104 3.34 15.28 -3.76
C VAL A 104 2.97 16.11 -2.54
N GLY A 105 1.77 15.89 -2.01
CA GLY A 105 1.29 16.49 -0.77
C GLY A 105 0.75 15.43 0.19
N LEU A 106 1.05 15.60 1.48
CA LEU A 106 0.51 14.76 2.55
C LEU A 106 -0.41 15.59 3.44
N GLY A 107 -1.57 15.04 3.78
CA GLY A 107 -2.54 15.63 4.71
C GLY A 107 -2.91 14.64 5.82
N TYR A 108 -3.20 15.17 7.00
CA TYR A 108 -3.48 14.37 8.20
C TYR A 108 -4.71 14.93 8.90
N MET A 109 -5.61 14.05 9.32
CA MET A 109 -6.78 14.42 10.10
C MET A 109 -7.03 13.34 11.15
N LYS A 110 -7.13 13.72 12.43
CA LYS A 110 -7.54 12.81 13.48
C LYS A 110 -9.02 12.46 13.30
N VAL A 111 -9.33 11.17 13.40
CA VAL A 111 -10.69 10.62 13.35
C VAL A 111 -10.89 9.69 14.54
N SER A 112 -12.16 9.40 14.86
CA SER A 112 -12.49 8.59 16.03
C SER A 112 -12.01 7.14 15.93
N ALA A 113 -11.79 6.49 17.07
CA ALA A 113 -11.24 5.13 17.17
C ALA A 113 -12.14 4.04 16.55
N ASP A 114 -13.45 4.26 16.48
CA ASP A 114 -14.44 3.38 15.81
C ASP A 114 -14.28 3.28 14.29
N ARG A 115 -13.36 4.08 13.71
CA ARG A 115 -12.99 4.03 12.29
C ARG A 115 -11.82 3.07 12.03
N CYS A 116 -11.23 2.50 13.07
CA CYS A 116 -10.44 1.28 13.03
C CYS A 116 -11.39 0.08 13.24
#